data_AF-A0A936MST6-F1
#
_entry.id   AF-A0A936MST6-F1
#
_cell.length_a   1.000
_cell.length_b   1.000
_cell.length_c   1.000
_cell.angle_alpha   90.00
_cell.angle_beta   90.00
_cell.angle_gamma   90.00
#
_symmetry.space_group_name_H-M   'P 1'
#
loop_
_entity.id
_entity.type
_entity.pdbx_description
1 polymer ?
#
loop_
_entity_poly.entity_id
_entity_poly.type
_entity_poly.pdbx_seq_one_letter_code
_entity_poly.pdbx_strand_id
1 'polypeptide(L)'
;MDTQTAIKIASKHLGGLRGHVLDLLTVSPPVSPAAALNLAKVISKLSPILGNLIEFNTVEFLNRQKEFSSLGKWKRQDPGFPDAIFEGAITPAPGFEIKAWFPLATEITARFKDSQKHFLHDQTYVVLLAWLPEHLIYGKPAVRDLCIVSGASVAAARDAHYHNPPDYLVVEPNDTSTRTSNLQQTNTNGYKFQGKPQQFAAAEKLVASWGPAFKTYSHEPEYQLRVQKLMSKFPYRLDTNFAKTDRIVHAEIEAFKKRVLSSKVHGMSVQEWARILCSDDEARIEKALREHVMIAWDKPLVE
;
A
#
# COMPACT_ATOMS: atom_id res chain seq x y z
N MET A 1 -11.49 1.93 -26.96
CA MET A 1 -11.11 2.53 -25.66
C MET A 1 -9.64 2.22 -25.46
N ASP A 2 -8.81 3.23 -25.21
CA ASP A 2 -7.39 3.00 -24.88
C ASP A 2 -7.18 2.75 -23.38
N THR A 3 -5.97 2.34 -23.01
CA THR A 3 -5.57 2.00 -21.63
C THR A 3 -5.83 3.14 -20.65
N GLN A 4 -5.44 4.36 -21.00
CA GLN A 4 -5.56 5.52 -20.11
C GLN A 4 -7.02 5.92 -19.89
N THR A 5 -7.85 5.83 -20.93
CA THR A 5 -9.30 6.04 -20.85
C THR A 5 -9.95 4.97 -19.98
N ALA A 6 -9.55 3.70 -20.14
CA ALA A 6 -10.06 2.60 -19.34
C ALA A 6 -9.72 2.77 -17.85
N ILE A 7 -8.46 3.10 -17.54
CA ILE A 7 -7.99 3.42 -16.19
C ILE A 7 -8.78 4.57 -15.60
N LYS A 8 -8.98 5.67 -16.35
CA LYS A 8 -9.74 6.83 -15.86
C LYS A 8 -11.19 6.49 -15.53
N ILE A 9 -11.86 5.72 -16.40
CA ILE A 9 -13.25 5.28 -16.18
C ILE A 9 -13.33 4.36 -14.96
N ALA A 10 -12.48 3.34 -14.89
CA ALA A 10 -12.43 2.42 -13.77
C ALA A 10 -12.09 3.14 -12.45
N SER A 11 -11.13 4.05 -12.47
CA SER A 11 -10.74 4.88 -11.31
C SER A 11 -11.90 5.75 -10.82
N LYS A 12 -12.71 6.30 -11.73
CA LYS A 12 -13.92 7.05 -11.37
C LYS A 12 -14.93 6.15 -10.65
N HIS A 13 -15.16 4.94 -11.15
CA HIS A 13 -16.05 3.96 -10.51
C HIS A 13 -15.53 3.53 -9.14
N LEU A 14 -14.25 3.19 -9.03
CA LEU A 14 -13.61 2.84 -7.76
C LEU A 14 -13.64 4.00 -6.76
N GLY A 15 -13.43 5.23 -7.21
CA GLY A 15 -13.57 6.43 -6.39
C GLY A 15 -14.99 6.60 -5.83
N GLY A 16 -16.00 6.05 -6.50
CA GLY A 16 -17.38 5.98 -6.04
C GLY A 16 -17.58 5.07 -4.82
N LEU A 17 -16.63 4.20 -4.47
CA LEU A 17 -16.70 3.39 -3.25
C LEU A 17 -16.47 4.21 -1.96
N ARG A 18 -16.00 5.46 -2.07
CA ARG A 18 -15.76 6.32 -0.90
C ARG A 18 -17.05 6.50 -0.09
N GLY A 19 -16.98 6.23 1.21
CA GLY A 19 -18.10 6.35 2.13
C GLY A 19 -19.07 5.16 2.11
N HIS A 20 -18.88 4.18 1.21
CA HIS A 20 -19.72 2.99 1.18
C HIS A 20 -19.30 1.96 2.22
N VAL A 21 -20.30 1.20 2.69
CA VAL A 21 -20.12 0.04 3.55
C VAL A 21 -19.99 -1.20 2.67
N LEU A 22 -18.97 -2.00 2.92
CA LEU A 22 -18.68 -3.23 2.20
C LEU A 22 -19.28 -4.43 2.94
N ASP A 23 -20.16 -5.17 2.26
CA ASP A 23 -20.80 -6.35 2.83
C ASP A 23 -19.89 -7.58 2.74
N LEU A 24 -18.81 -7.58 3.54
CA LEU A 24 -17.76 -8.60 3.51
C LEU A 24 -17.66 -9.40 4.80
N LEU A 25 -17.82 -8.72 5.94
CA LEU A 25 -17.73 -9.27 7.28
C LEU A 25 -18.45 -8.32 8.23
N THR A 26 -19.14 -8.85 9.24
CA THR A 26 -19.78 -8.04 10.28
C THR A 26 -19.17 -8.39 11.63
N VAL A 27 -18.64 -7.39 12.33
CA VAL A 27 -18.22 -7.52 13.73
C VAL A 27 -19.36 -7.09 14.62
N SER A 28 -19.89 -8.00 15.45
CA SER A 28 -20.99 -7.68 16.36
C SER A 28 -20.59 -6.60 17.38
N PRO A 29 -21.53 -5.76 17.84
CA PRO A 29 -21.27 -4.79 18.89
C PRO A 29 -20.75 -5.49 20.16
N PRO A 30 -19.76 -4.93 20.86
CA PRO A 30 -19.30 -5.49 22.13
C PRO A 30 -20.40 -5.40 23.20
N VAL A 31 -20.50 -6.42 24.05
CA VAL A 31 -21.53 -6.52 25.09
C VAL A 31 -21.14 -5.81 26.40
N SER A 32 -19.85 -5.52 26.57
CA SER A 32 -19.31 -4.93 27.78
C SER A 32 -18.11 -4.01 27.48
N PRO A 33 -17.75 -3.10 28.40
CA PRO A 33 -16.59 -2.22 28.26
C PRO A 33 -15.28 -3.00 28.09
N ALA A 34 -15.10 -4.07 28.87
CA ALA A 34 -13.95 -4.97 28.75
C ALA A 34 -13.89 -5.65 27.37
N ALA A 35 -15.03 -6.06 26.82
CA ALA A 35 -15.10 -6.62 25.47
C ALA A 35 -14.76 -5.57 24.40
N ALA A 36 -15.22 -4.33 24.56
CA ALA A 36 -14.92 -3.22 23.67
C ALA A 36 -13.42 -2.88 23.67
N LEU A 37 -12.81 -2.83 24.86
CA LEU A 37 -11.37 -2.63 25.03
C LEU A 37 -10.56 -3.75 24.36
N ASN A 38 -10.91 -5.00 24.61
CA ASN A 38 -10.25 -6.14 23.96
C ASN A 38 -10.37 -6.06 22.43
N LEU A 39 -11.59 -5.78 21.93
CA LEU A 39 -11.83 -5.64 20.49
C LEU A 39 -10.98 -4.52 19.88
N ALA A 40 -10.91 -3.35 20.52
CA ALA A 40 -10.08 -2.23 20.06
C ALA A 40 -8.60 -2.59 19.92
N LYS A 41 -8.08 -3.46 20.80
CA LYS A 41 -6.69 -3.95 20.76
C LYS A 41 -6.44 -4.97 19.64
N VAL A 42 -7.45 -5.73 19.23
CA VAL A 42 -7.27 -6.86 18.29
C VAL A 42 -7.93 -6.66 16.93
N ILE A 43 -8.75 -5.64 16.74
CA ILE A 43 -9.52 -5.42 15.50
C ILE A 43 -8.63 -5.32 14.25
N SER A 44 -7.42 -4.77 14.39
CA SER A 44 -6.44 -4.68 13.30
C SER A 44 -6.02 -6.04 12.73
N LYS A 45 -6.17 -7.13 13.50
CA LYS A 45 -5.91 -8.51 13.06
C LYS A 45 -6.86 -8.97 11.97
N LEU A 46 -7.97 -8.25 11.70
CA LEU A 46 -8.86 -8.52 10.57
C LEU A 46 -8.30 -8.01 9.23
N SER A 47 -7.24 -7.21 9.24
CA SER A 47 -6.69 -6.61 8.01
C SER A 47 -6.30 -7.62 6.94
N PRO A 48 -5.67 -8.78 7.24
CA PRO A 48 -5.31 -9.76 6.22
C PRO A 48 -6.53 -10.35 5.49
N ILE A 49 -7.57 -10.75 6.23
CA ILE A 49 -8.79 -11.32 5.62
C ILE A 49 -9.56 -10.25 4.84
N LEU A 50 -9.68 -9.04 5.39
CA LEU A 50 -10.38 -7.95 4.73
C LEU A 50 -9.63 -7.44 3.50
N GLY A 51 -8.30 -7.39 3.52
CA GLY A 51 -7.50 -7.07 2.34
C GLY A 51 -7.82 -7.99 1.17
N ASN A 52 -7.74 -9.31 1.39
CA ASN A 52 -8.06 -10.30 0.37
C ASN A 52 -9.52 -10.22 -0.11
N LEU A 53 -10.50 -10.00 0.80
CA LEU A 53 -11.91 -9.84 0.40
C LEU A 53 -12.14 -8.57 -0.41
N ILE A 54 -11.47 -7.45 -0.07
CA ILE A 54 -11.53 -6.19 -0.81
C ILE A 54 -10.93 -6.35 -2.21
N GLU A 55 -9.76 -6.98 -2.33
CA GLU A 55 -9.12 -7.29 -3.62
C GLU A 55 -10.07 -8.08 -4.52
N PHE A 56 -10.63 -9.17 -4.00
CA PHE A 56 -11.58 -10.01 -4.74
C PHE A 56 -12.82 -9.23 -5.20
N ASN A 57 -13.46 -8.51 -4.28
CA ASN A 57 -14.72 -7.80 -4.58
C ASN A 57 -14.51 -6.57 -5.47
N THR A 58 -13.30 -6.02 -5.53
CA THR A 58 -12.97 -4.93 -6.45
C THR A 58 -13.08 -5.40 -7.91
N VAL A 59 -12.62 -6.61 -8.22
CA VAL A 59 -12.76 -7.20 -9.57
C VAL A 59 -14.24 -7.42 -9.92
N GLU A 60 -15.02 -7.98 -8.99
CA GLU A 60 -16.46 -8.16 -9.16
C GLU A 60 -17.19 -6.83 -9.39
N PHE A 61 -16.81 -5.79 -8.64
CA PHE A 61 -17.35 -4.44 -8.79
C PHE A 61 -17.03 -3.84 -10.17
N LEU A 62 -15.80 -3.98 -10.65
CA LEU A 62 -15.37 -3.47 -11.95
C LEU A 62 -16.08 -4.20 -13.11
N ASN A 63 -16.32 -5.51 -12.98
CA ASN A 63 -17.04 -6.30 -13.98
C ASN A 63 -18.54 -5.97 -14.08
N ARG A 64 -19.11 -5.28 -13.09
CA ARG A 64 -20.50 -4.78 -13.16
C ARG A 64 -20.63 -3.50 -13.99
N GLN A 65 -19.52 -2.85 -14.36
CA GLN A 65 -19.54 -1.61 -15.12
C GLN A 65 -19.72 -1.91 -16.62
N LYS A 66 -20.82 -1.40 -17.19
CA LYS A 66 -21.26 -1.73 -18.55
C LYS A 66 -20.29 -1.25 -19.63
N GLU A 67 -19.50 -0.23 -19.33
CA GLU A 67 -18.50 0.36 -20.23
C GLU A 67 -17.44 -0.64 -20.69
N PHE A 68 -17.22 -1.71 -19.92
CA PHE A 68 -16.22 -2.74 -20.23
C PHE A 68 -16.81 -4.00 -20.87
N SER A 69 -18.13 -4.23 -20.80
CA SER A 69 -18.74 -5.53 -21.12
C SER A 69 -18.51 -6.01 -22.56
N SER A 70 -18.38 -5.10 -23.53
CA SER A 70 -18.09 -5.45 -24.93
C SER A 70 -16.58 -5.50 -25.25
N LEU A 71 -15.74 -5.06 -24.33
CA LEU A 71 -14.29 -4.90 -24.53
C LEU A 71 -13.49 -6.03 -23.87
N GLY A 72 -14.06 -6.71 -22.87
CA GLY A 72 -13.36 -7.71 -22.08
C GLY A 72 -13.90 -7.80 -20.65
N LYS A 73 -13.07 -8.27 -19.74
CA LYS A 73 -13.39 -8.36 -18.31
C LYS A 73 -12.17 -8.16 -17.43
N TRP A 74 -12.40 -7.66 -16.23
CA TRP A 74 -11.39 -7.63 -15.18
C TRP A 74 -11.21 -9.03 -14.61
N LYS A 75 -9.96 -9.45 -14.44
CA LYS A 75 -9.56 -10.70 -13.81
C LYS A 75 -8.67 -10.41 -12.61
N ARG A 76 -8.83 -11.23 -11.58
CA ARG A 76 -7.88 -11.27 -10.46
C ARG A 76 -6.60 -12.00 -10.90
N GLN A 77 -5.44 -11.54 -10.44
CA GLN A 77 -4.19 -12.30 -10.53
C GLN A 77 -3.78 -12.81 -9.15
N ASP A 78 -3.64 -14.13 -9.02
CA ASP A 78 -3.11 -14.80 -7.82
C ASP A 78 -2.59 -16.21 -8.19
N PRO A 79 -1.26 -16.46 -8.23
CA PRO A 79 -0.19 -15.46 -8.07
C PRO A 79 -0.07 -14.58 -9.33
N GLY A 80 0.24 -13.30 -9.17
CA GLY A 80 0.58 -12.40 -10.28
C GLY A 80 0.56 -10.93 -9.88
N PHE A 81 0.88 -10.05 -10.84
CA PHE A 81 0.85 -8.60 -10.67
C PHE A 81 0.30 -7.95 -11.95
N PRO A 82 -0.56 -6.93 -11.84
CA PRO A 82 -1.20 -6.42 -10.62
C PRO A 82 -2.39 -7.28 -10.14
N ASP A 83 -2.88 -7.01 -8.92
CA ASP A 83 -4.02 -7.71 -8.28
C ASP A 83 -5.26 -7.85 -9.19
N ALA A 84 -5.59 -6.81 -9.96
CA ALA A 84 -6.65 -6.81 -10.97
C ALA A 84 -6.09 -6.40 -12.35
N ILE A 85 -6.32 -7.20 -13.39
CA ILE A 85 -5.91 -6.91 -14.76
C ILE A 85 -7.09 -7.06 -15.72
N PHE A 86 -7.17 -6.19 -16.73
CA PHE A 86 -8.18 -6.29 -17.76
C PHE A 86 -7.76 -7.27 -18.86
N GLU A 87 -8.57 -8.28 -19.10
CA GLU A 87 -8.40 -9.24 -20.20
C GLU A 87 -9.39 -8.89 -21.31
N GLY A 88 -8.89 -8.51 -22.48
CA GLY A 88 -9.72 -8.17 -23.62
C GLY A 88 -9.00 -7.38 -24.70
N ALA A 89 -9.74 -6.49 -25.36
CA ALA A 89 -9.30 -5.75 -26.54
C ALA A 89 -8.42 -4.51 -26.25
N ILE A 90 -8.23 -4.15 -24.98
CA ILE A 90 -7.48 -2.94 -24.59
C ILE A 90 -6.00 -3.31 -24.39
N THR A 91 -5.10 -2.62 -25.09
CA THR A 91 -3.66 -2.87 -25.03
C THR A 91 -2.87 -1.56 -24.90
N PRO A 92 -1.84 -1.49 -24.03
CA PRO A 92 -1.48 -2.47 -22.99
C PRO A 92 -2.63 -2.70 -22.00
N ALA A 93 -2.70 -3.91 -21.43
CA ALA A 93 -3.79 -4.27 -20.53
C ALA A 93 -3.78 -3.35 -19.29
N PRO A 94 -4.86 -2.60 -19.01
CA PRO A 94 -4.94 -1.78 -17.81
C PRO A 94 -5.04 -2.68 -16.57
N GLY A 95 -4.47 -2.22 -15.45
CA GLY A 95 -4.47 -2.97 -14.20
C GLY A 95 -4.50 -2.08 -12.96
N PHE A 96 -4.92 -2.68 -11.85
CA PHE A 96 -4.93 -2.07 -10.52
C PHE A 96 -4.26 -2.96 -9.49
N GLU A 97 -3.27 -2.41 -8.81
CA GLU A 97 -2.67 -3.00 -7.61
C GLU A 97 -3.43 -2.47 -6.39
N ILE A 98 -4.05 -3.33 -5.60
CA ILE A 98 -4.99 -2.95 -4.55
C ILE A 98 -4.34 -3.16 -3.19
N LYS A 99 -4.35 -2.12 -2.35
CA LYS A 99 -3.78 -2.16 -1.01
C LYS A 99 -4.79 -1.60 0.00
N ALA A 100 -5.27 -2.47 0.87
CA ALA A 100 -6.13 -2.07 1.99
C ALA A 100 -5.30 -1.54 3.16
N TRP A 101 -5.76 -0.45 3.78
CA TRP A 101 -5.16 0.15 4.97
C TRP A 101 -6.20 0.26 6.07
N PHE A 102 -5.82 -0.17 7.28
CA PHE A 102 -6.57 0.03 8.51
C PHE A 102 -5.94 1.19 9.32
N PRO A 103 -6.54 2.40 9.33
CA PRO A 103 -5.89 3.60 9.86
C PRO A 103 -5.70 3.68 11.37
N LEU A 104 -6.32 2.79 12.16
CA LEU A 104 -6.05 2.69 13.61
C LEU A 104 -4.80 1.84 13.90
N ALA A 105 -4.15 1.28 12.88
CA ALA A 105 -2.82 0.67 12.99
C ALA A 105 -1.70 1.71 12.75
N THR A 106 -0.45 1.31 13.05
CA THR A 106 0.70 2.21 13.12
C THR A 106 1.12 2.86 11.80
N GLU A 107 1.19 2.11 10.69
CA GLU A 107 1.60 2.61 9.37
C GLU A 107 0.97 1.80 8.22
N ILE A 108 0.98 2.35 6.99
CA ILE A 108 0.68 1.56 5.78
C ILE A 108 1.87 0.64 5.50
N THR A 109 1.77 -0.61 5.93
CA THR A 109 2.85 -1.62 5.84
C THR A 109 2.95 -2.32 4.49
N ALA A 110 1.95 -2.16 3.63
CA ALA A 110 1.98 -2.62 2.24
C ALA A 110 3.27 -2.14 1.57
N ARG A 111 3.87 -2.99 0.74
CA ARG A 111 5.08 -2.63 -0.02
C ARG A 111 4.76 -2.54 -1.50
N PHE A 112 5.40 -1.60 -2.17
CA PHE A 112 5.35 -1.48 -3.62
C PHE A 112 6.76 -1.63 -4.19
N LYS A 113 7.14 -2.85 -4.57
CA LYS A 113 8.53 -3.18 -4.91
C LYS A 113 8.78 -3.31 -6.40
N ASP A 114 7.76 -3.26 -7.24
CA ASP A 114 7.93 -3.45 -8.68
C ASP A 114 8.82 -2.37 -9.30
N SER A 115 9.68 -2.82 -10.21
CA SER A 115 10.58 -1.96 -10.98
C SER A 115 9.81 -0.95 -11.83
N GLN A 116 10.39 0.23 -12.01
CA GLN A 116 9.88 1.23 -12.96
C GLN A 116 9.70 0.67 -14.38
N LYS A 117 10.47 -0.36 -14.77
CA LYS A 117 10.35 -1.03 -16.07
C LYS A 117 9.00 -1.71 -16.28
N HIS A 118 8.27 -2.05 -15.21
CA HIS A 118 6.93 -2.61 -15.32
C HIS A 118 5.88 -1.59 -15.75
N PHE A 119 6.19 -0.29 -15.66
CA PHE A 119 5.22 0.79 -15.81
C PHE A 119 5.54 1.75 -16.96
N LEU A 120 6.32 1.29 -17.96
CA LEU A 120 6.73 2.13 -19.10
C LEU A 120 5.55 2.65 -19.94
N HIS A 121 4.37 2.02 -19.85
CA HIS A 121 3.15 2.46 -20.52
C HIS A 121 2.11 3.06 -19.57
N ASP A 122 2.48 3.29 -18.31
CA ASP A 122 1.60 3.76 -17.25
C ASP A 122 0.26 3.00 -17.18
N GLN A 123 0.30 1.69 -17.39
CA GLN A 123 -0.88 0.84 -17.54
C GLN A 123 -1.41 0.27 -16.21
N THR A 124 -0.69 0.47 -15.11
CA THR A 124 -1.05 -0.08 -13.80
C THR A 124 -1.10 1.02 -12.75
N TYR A 125 -2.21 1.08 -12.01
CA TYR A 125 -2.44 2.09 -10.97
C TYR A 125 -2.55 1.43 -9.60
N VAL A 126 -2.05 2.09 -8.56
CA VAL A 126 -2.18 1.64 -7.17
C VAL A 126 -3.45 2.22 -6.57
N VAL A 127 -4.31 1.36 -6.04
CA VAL A 127 -5.52 1.71 -5.27
C VAL A 127 -5.22 1.50 -3.80
N LEU A 128 -5.04 2.59 -3.05
CA LEU A 128 -4.99 2.56 -1.59
C LEU A 128 -6.39 2.81 -1.05
N LEU A 129 -6.94 1.83 -0.34
CA LEU A 129 -8.27 1.90 0.25
C LEU A 129 -8.17 1.91 1.78
N ALA A 130 -8.54 3.03 2.40
CA ALA A 130 -8.62 3.12 3.85
C ALA A 130 -10.00 2.65 4.32
N TRP A 131 -10.04 1.73 5.27
CA TRP A 131 -11.28 1.23 5.85
C TRP A 131 -11.25 1.25 7.37
N LEU A 132 -12.42 1.43 7.98
CA LEU A 132 -12.67 1.19 9.40
C LEU A 132 -14.03 0.52 9.53
N PRO A 133 -14.30 -0.24 10.60
CA PRO A 133 -15.66 -0.60 10.95
C PRO A 133 -16.58 0.64 10.99
N GLU A 134 -17.85 0.47 10.63
CA GLU A 134 -18.88 1.53 10.63
C GLU A 134 -18.83 2.34 11.94
N HIS A 135 -18.76 1.63 13.06
CA HIS A 135 -18.79 2.16 14.41
C HIS A 135 -17.42 2.11 15.09
N LEU A 136 -16.36 2.47 14.35
CA LEU A 136 -14.96 2.52 14.77
C LEU A 136 -14.30 1.16 15.04
N ILE A 137 -14.88 0.33 15.92
CA ILE A 137 -14.33 -0.98 16.32
C ILE A 137 -15.26 -2.16 16.00
N TYR A 138 -16.52 -1.90 15.63
CA TYR A 138 -17.50 -2.93 15.26
C TYR A 138 -18.38 -2.47 14.08
N GLY A 139 -19.20 -3.39 13.56
CA GLY A 139 -20.00 -3.22 12.35
C GLY A 139 -19.29 -3.81 11.12
N LYS A 140 -19.74 -3.40 9.94
CA LYS A 140 -19.13 -3.79 8.66
C LYS A 140 -17.96 -2.87 8.30
N PRO A 141 -17.01 -3.32 7.45
CA PRO A 141 -15.98 -2.45 6.89
C PRO A 141 -16.62 -1.31 6.09
N ALA A 142 -16.34 -0.07 6.48
CA ALA A 142 -16.73 1.12 5.73
C ALA A 142 -15.49 1.77 5.11
N VAL A 143 -15.58 2.08 3.81
CA VAL A 143 -14.50 2.76 3.08
C VAL A 143 -14.47 4.23 3.50
N ARG A 144 -13.38 4.64 4.12
CA ARG A 144 -13.20 6.01 4.62
C ARG A 144 -12.70 6.96 3.54
N ASP A 145 -11.71 6.53 2.77
CA ASP A 145 -11.21 7.25 1.61
C ASP A 145 -10.50 6.26 0.66
N LEU A 146 -10.27 6.69 -0.58
CA LEU A 146 -9.41 6.02 -1.54
C LEU A 146 -8.39 6.99 -2.13
N CYS A 147 -7.23 6.46 -2.50
CA CYS A 147 -6.23 7.12 -3.33
C CYS A 147 -5.91 6.20 -4.50
N ILE A 148 -6.01 6.72 -5.73
CA ILE A 148 -5.74 5.97 -6.95
C ILE A 148 -4.67 6.75 -7.71
N VAL A 149 -3.48 6.18 -7.83
CA VAL A 149 -2.29 6.86 -8.37
C VAL A 149 -1.55 5.94 -9.34
N SER A 150 -0.78 6.53 -10.25
CA SER A 150 0.05 5.76 -11.18
C SER A 150 1.05 4.86 -10.44
N GLY A 151 1.17 3.60 -10.83
CA GLY A 151 2.24 2.73 -10.36
C GLY A 151 3.62 3.24 -10.74
N ALA A 152 3.75 3.86 -11.92
CA ALA A 152 4.98 4.50 -12.37
C ALA A 152 5.40 5.63 -11.41
N SER A 153 4.46 6.50 -11.01
CA SER A 153 4.77 7.62 -10.11
C SER A 153 5.14 7.14 -8.71
N VAL A 154 4.50 6.09 -8.20
CA VAL A 154 4.85 5.48 -6.91
C VAL A 154 6.25 4.84 -6.95
N ALA A 155 6.57 4.10 -8.02
CA ALA A 155 7.91 3.53 -8.22
C ALA A 155 8.97 4.64 -8.30
N ALA A 156 8.71 5.69 -9.07
CA ALA A 156 9.61 6.84 -9.21
C ALA A 156 9.85 7.55 -7.88
N ALA A 157 8.79 7.85 -7.11
CA ALA A 157 8.91 8.47 -5.79
C ALA A 157 9.71 7.61 -4.81
N ARG A 158 9.48 6.29 -4.81
CA ARG A 158 10.19 5.33 -3.95
C ARG A 158 11.67 5.35 -4.27
N ASP A 159 12.03 5.19 -5.54
CA ASP A 159 13.42 5.07 -5.94
C ASP A 159 14.16 6.40 -5.73
N ALA A 160 13.52 7.53 -6.02
CA ALA A 160 14.07 8.86 -5.71
C ALA A 160 14.24 9.11 -4.21
N HIS A 161 13.32 8.62 -3.36
CA HIS A 161 13.40 8.78 -1.91
C HIS A 161 14.56 7.99 -1.30
N TYR A 162 14.71 6.73 -1.71
CA TYR A 162 15.70 5.82 -1.12
C TYR A 162 17.09 5.93 -1.74
N HIS A 163 17.20 6.36 -3.00
CA HIS A 163 18.48 6.34 -3.70
C HIS A 163 19.44 7.43 -3.20
N ASN A 164 20.48 7.02 -2.48
CA ASN A 164 21.49 7.92 -1.93
C ASN A 164 22.88 7.24 -1.87
N PRO A 165 23.54 6.97 -3.01
CA PRO A 165 24.80 6.23 -3.03
C PRO A 165 25.94 7.10 -2.48
N PRO A 166 26.91 6.52 -1.74
CA PRO A 166 27.05 5.10 -1.44
C PRO A 166 26.26 4.64 -0.20
N ASP A 167 25.55 5.52 0.49
CA ASP A 167 24.88 5.21 1.75
C ASP A 167 23.69 4.26 1.58
N TYR A 168 22.90 4.45 0.53
CA TYR A 168 21.74 3.62 0.22
C TYR A 168 21.65 3.37 -1.29
N LEU A 169 21.45 2.11 -1.66
CA LEU A 169 21.34 1.66 -3.05
C LEU A 169 19.94 1.12 -3.32
N VAL A 170 19.36 1.54 -4.44
CA VAL A 170 18.18 0.89 -5.03
C VAL A 170 18.65 0.01 -6.17
N VAL A 171 18.34 -1.29 -6.07
CA VAL A 171 18.85 -2.33 -6.96
C VAL A 171 17.69 -2.93 -7.75
N GLU A 172 17.80 -2.90 -9.06
CA GLU A 172 16.86 -3.54 -9.98
C GLU A 172 16.90 -5.07 -9.87
N PRO A 173 15.79 -5.78 -10.15
CA PRO A 173 15.82 -7.23 -10.26
C PRO A 173 16.76 -7.66 -11.40
N ASN A 174 17.41 -8.82 -11.20
CA ASN A 174 18.15 -9.45 -12.28
C ASN A 174 17.19 -9.91 -13.39
N ASP A 175 17.67 -9.90 -14.63
CA ASP A 175 16.93 -10.48 -15.73
C ASP A 175 16.72 -11.99 -15.47
N THR A 176 15.46 -12.34 -15.33
CA THR A 176 14.98 -13.70 -15.06
C THR A 176 13.93 -14.12 -16.07
N SER A 177 13.84 -13.43 -17.21
CA SER A 177 12.86 -13.67 -18.28
C SER A 177 12.85 -15.11 -18.82
N THR A 178 13.98 -15.81 -18.72
CA THR A 178 14.11 -17.22 -19.13
C THR A 178 13.61 -18.23 -18.10
N ARG A 179 13.25 -17.78 -16.88
CA ARG A 179 12.69 -18.64 -15.83
C ARG A 179 11.19 -18.81 -16.01
N THR A 180 10.64 -19.86 -15.41
CA THR A 180 9.19 -20.06 -15.30
C THR A 180 8.55 -18.82 -14.67
N SER A 181 7.33 -18.46 -15.09
CA SER A 181 6.67 -17.19 -14.71
C SER A 181 6.66 -16.92 -13.20
N ASN A 182 6.52 -17.95 -12.37
CA ASN A 182 6.50 -17.86 -10.91
C ASN A 182 7.90 -17.62 -10.27
N LEU A 183 8.98 -17.74 -11.04
CA LEU A 183 10.36 -17.52 -10.60
C LEU A 183 10.97 -16.24 -11.17
N GLN A 184 10.23 -15.51 -12.00
CA GLN A 184 10.64 -14.21 -12.52
C GLN A 184 10.61 -13.18 -11.40
N GLN A 185 11.68 -12.40 -11.29
CA GLN A 185 11.84 -11.35 -10.29
C GLN A 185 11.50 -10.00 -10.92
N THR A 186 10.52 -9.33 -10.35
CA THR A 186 10.07 -7.99 -10.76
C THR A 186 10.43 -6.92 -9.73
N ASN A 187 10.91 -7.36 -8.56
CA ASN A 187 11.06 -6.53 -7.37
C ASN A 187 12.42 -5.83 -7.32
N THR A 188 12.39 -4.52 -7.13
CA THR A 188 13.51 -3.72 -6.67
C THR A 188 13.76 -3.94 -5.18
N ASN A 189 15.01 -3.77 -4.78
CA ASN A 189 15.43 -3.93 -3.39
C ASN A 189 16.28 -2.75 -2.92
N GLY A 190 16.10 -2.37 -1.67
CA GLY A 190 16.90 -1.35 -1.00
C GLY A 190 18.02 -1.98 -0.17
N TYR A 191 19.22 -1.40 -0.26
CA TYR A 191 20.40 -1.86 0.45
C TYR A 191 21.09 -0.70 1.16
N LYS A 192 21.26 -0.81 2.48
CA LYS A 192 21.94 0.18 3.32
C LYS A 192 23.39 -0.20 3.53
N PHE A 193 24.30 0.76 3.42
CA PHE A 193 25.71 0.58 3.73
C PHE A 193 25.92 0.19 5.21
N GLN A 194 26.83 -0.74 5.49
CA GLN A 194 27.13 -1.25 6.85
C GLN A 194 28.63 -1.32 7.15
N GLY A 195 29.46 -0.65 6.35
CA GLY A 195 30.91 -0.69 6.51
C GLY A 195 31.44 0.30 7.54
N LYS A 196 32.75 0.22 7.77
CA LYS A 196 33.50 1.16 8.61
C LYS A 196 33.63 2.52 7.90
N PRO A 197 33.88 3.63 8.64
CA PRO A 197 34.06 4.95 8.05
C PRO A 197 35.11 5.03 6.93
N GLN A 198 36.20 4.27 7.05
CA GLN A 198 37.23 4.18 6.00
C GLN A 198 36.71 3.55 4.70
N GLN A 199 35.85 2.52 4.81
CA GLN A 199 35.20 1.89 3.66
C GLN A 199 34.17 2.83 3.04
N PHE A 200 33.46 3.61 3.87
CA PHE A 200 32.49 4.59 3.40
C PHE A 200 33.20 5.69 2.59
N ALA A 201 34.27 6.27 3.12
CA ALA A 201 35.07 7.28 2.41
C ALA A 201 35.65 6.74 1.09
N ALA A 202 36.03 5.46 1.04
CA ALA A 202 36.46 4.81 -0.20
C ALA A 202 35.30 4.62 -1.20
N ALA A 203 34.10 4.31 -0.73
CA ALA A 203 32.89 4.21 -1.54
C ALA A 203 32.47 5.58 -2.09
N GLU A 204 32.56 6.63 -1.29
CA GLU A 204 32.29 8.01 -1.72
C GLU A 204 33.24 8.46 -2.83
N LYS A 205 34.55 8.19 -2.69
CA LYS A 205 35.53 8.47 -3.75
C LYS A 205 35.20 7.72 -5.04
N LEU A 206 34.75 6.47 -4.95
CA LEU A 206 34.35 5.69 -6.12
C LEU A 206 33.10 6.28 -6.78
N VAL A 207 32.07 6.61 -6.00
CA VAL A 207 30.84 7.28 -6.50
C VAL A 207 31.17 8.60 -7.16
N ALA A 208 32.02 9.42 -6.55
CA ALA A 208 32.45 10.70 -7.11
C ALA A 208 33.14 10.55 -8.47
N SER A 209 33.92 9.46 -8.67
CA SER A 209 34.58 9.17 -9.96
C SER A 209 33.61 8.88 -11.11
N TRP A 210 32.34 8.54 -10.81
CA TRP A 210 31.31 8.29 -11.82
C TRP A 210 30.50 9.52 -12.21
N GLY A 211 30.79 10.66 -11.58
CA GLY A 211 30.15 11.95 -11.87
C GLY A 211 28.83 12.17 -11.12
N PRO A 212 28.33 13.42 -11.14
CA PRO A 212 27.15 13.82 -10.38
C PRO A 212 25.86 13.10 -10.82
N ALA A 213 25.79 12.66 -12.08
CA ALA A 213 24.64 11.92 -12.59
C ALA A 213 24.36 10.62 -11.81
N PHE A 214 25.37 10.02 -11.17
CA PHE A 214 25.17 8.81 -10.37
C PHE A 214 24.37 9.04 -9.07
N LYS A 215 24.19 10.30 -8.66
CA LYS A 215 23.33 10.67 -7.52
C LYS A 215 21.84 10.61 -7.87
N THR A 216 21.49 10.58 -9.15
CA THR A 216 20.12 10.39 -9.61
C THR A 216 19.91 8.91 -9.93
N TYR A 217 18.85 8.32 -9.39
CA TYR A 217 18.51 6.93 -9.68
C TYR A 217 18.25 6.72 -11.18
N SER A 218 18.62 5.54 -11.69
CA SER A 218 18.23 5.08 -13.02
C SER A 218 18.06 3.56 -13.03
N HIS A 219 17.04 3.08 -13.77
CA HIS A 219 16.80 1.67 -14.00
C HIS A 219 17.61 1.11 -15.20
N GLU A 220 18.43 1.95 -15.86
CA GLU A 220 19.21 1.57 -17.03
C GLU A 220 20.29 0.51 -16.69
N PRO A 221 20.55 -0.46 -17.59
CA PRO A 221 21.52 -1.52 -17.34
C PRO A 221 22.92 -1.02 -16.97
N GLU A 222 23.44 -0.01 -17.68
CA GLU A 222 24.77 0.55 -17.41
C GLU A 222 24.88 1.17 -16.02
N TYR A 223 23.81 1.81 -15.57
CA TYR A 223 23.72 2.38 -14.24
C TYR A 223 23.70 1.29 -13.17
N GLN A 224 22.87 0.27 -13.37
CA GLN A 224 22.72 -0.84 -12.43
C GLN A 224 24.01 -1.68 -12.34
N LEU A 225 24.81 -1.80 -13.41
CA LEU A 225 26.14 -2.40 -13.35
C LEU A 225 27.07 -1.67 -12.37
N ARG A 226 27.00 -0.33 -12.28
CA ARG A 226 27.77 0.45 -11.31
C ARG A 226 27.25 0.26 -9.89
N VAL A 227 25.93 0.17 -9.70
CA VAL A 227 25.31 -0.19 -8.41
C VAL A 227 25.79 -1.56 -7.94
N GLN A 228 25.78 -2.57 -8.82
CA GLN A 228 26.29 -3.91 -8.51
C GLN A 228 27.78 -3.88 -8.16
N LYS A 229 28.59 -3.06 -8.85
CA LYS A 229 30.01 -2.86 -8.52
C LYS A 229 30.23 -2.23 -7.14
N LEU A 230 29.35 -1.32 -6.69
CA LEU A 230 29.40 -0.84 -5.30
C LEU A 230 29.06 -1.97 -4.33
N MET A 231 27.96 -2.67 -4.60
CA MET A 231 27.42 -3.68 -3.71
C MET A 231 28.37 -4.88 -3.53
N SER A 232 29.16 -5.23 -4.55
CA SER A 232 30.19 -6.28 -4.45
C SER A 232 31.46 -5.85 -3.73
N LYS A 233 31.80 -4.55 -3.78
CA LYS A 233 33.04 -4.01 -3.22
C LYS A 233 32.94 -3.60 -1.75
N PHE A 234 31.75 -3.23 -1.31
CA PHE A 234 31.52 -2.70 0.04
C PHE A 234 30.39 -3.45 0.76
N PRO A 235 30.40 -3.49 2.10
CA PRO A 235 29.36 -4.19 2.85
C PRO A 235 28.04 -3.42 2.82
N TYR A 236 27.02 -4.07 2.26
CA TYR A 236 25.63 -3.62 2.28
C TYR A 236 24.73 -4.68 2.92
N ARG A 237 23.63 -4.22 3.52
CA ARG A 237 22.58 -5.08 4.08
C ARG A 237 21.24 -4.74 3.45
N LEU A 238 20.48 -5.78 3.11
CA LEU A 238 19.10 -5.64 2.64
C LEU A 238 18.26 -4.92 3.70
N ASP A 239 17.57 -3.86 3.30
CA ASP A 239 16.63 -3.14 4.14
C ASP A 239 15.22 -3.74 4.02
N THR A 240 14.74 -4.33 5.10
CA THR A 240 13.40 -4.95 5.16
C THR A 240 12.28 -3.91 5.25
N ASN A 241 12.58 -2.64 5.50
CA ASN A 241 11.63 -1.54 5.49
C ASN A 241 11.54 -0.83 4.13
N PHE A 242 12.40 -1.18 3.17
CA PHE A 242 12.35 -0.63 1.82
C PHE A 242 10.95 -0.76 1.23
N ALA A 243 10.52 0.31 0.56
CA ALA A 243 9.30 0.37 -0.22
C ALA A 243 7.97 0.21 0.54
N LYS A 244 7.94 0.36 1.87
CA LYS A 244 6.68 0.51 2.60
C LYS A 244 5.95 1.75 2.09
N THR A 245 4.69 1.63 1.69
CA THR A 245 3.91 2.71 1.07
C THR A 245 3.87 3.97 1.93
N ASP A 246 3.83 3.82 3.25
CA ASP A 246 3.87 4.95 4.19
C ASP A 246 5.15 5.80 4.10
N ARG A 247 6.24 5.23 3.59
CA ARG A 247 7.60 5.81 3.62
C ARG A 247 8.12 6.22 2.24
N ILE A 248 7.30 6.13 1.19
CA ILE A 248 7.69 6.44 -0.19
C ILE A 248 7.66 7.96 -0.48
N VAL A 249 7.09 8.78 0.41
CA VAL A 249 7.02 10.25 0.29
C VAL A 249 6.34 10.70 -1.02
N HIS A 250 5.35 9.94 -1.49
CA HIS A 250 4.57 10.30 -2.66
C HIS A 250 3.48 11.31 -2.28
N ALA A 251 3.49 12.49 -2.92
CA ALA A 251 2.65 13.63 -2.52
C ALA A 251 1.15 13.30 -2.39
N GLU A 252 0.57 12.57 -3.35
CA GLU A 252 -0.85 12.20 -3.31
C GLU A 252 -1.16 11.15 -2.22
N ILE A 253 -0.21 10.28 -1.90
CA ILE A 253 -0.34 9.29 -0.83
C ILE A 253 -0.26 10.01 0.53
N GLU A 254 0.65 10.96 0.69
CA GLU A 254 0.74 11.81 1.89
C GLU A 254 -0.54 12.63 2.09
N ALA A 255 -1.06 13.23 1.02
CA ALA A 255 -2.32 13.96 1.05
C ALA A 255 -3.50 13.05 1.45
N PHE A 256 -3.56 11.83 0.89
CA PHE A 256 -4.54 10.82 1.27
C PHE A 256 -4.44 10.43 2.74
N LYS A 257 -3.25 10.12 3.25
CA LYS A 257 -3.03 9.79 4.67
C LYS A 257 -3.52 10.92 5.57
N LYS A 258 -3.16 12.16 5.23
CA LYS A 258 -3.61 13.35 5.98
C LYS A 258 -5.13 13.46 5.99
N ARG A 259 -5.80 13.27 4.84
CA ARG A 259 -7.28 13.30 4.76
C ARG A 259 -7.91 12.22 5.63
N VAL A 260 -7.48 10.97 5.50
CA VAL A 260 -7.99 9.84 6.29
C VAL A 260 -7.83 10.08 7.78
N LEU A 261 -6.62 10.45 8.22
CA LEU A 261 -6.32 10.68 9.63
C LEU A 261 -7.08 11.88 10.20
N SER A 262 -7.37 12.89 9.38
CA SER A 262 -8.17 14.06 9.77
C SER A 262 -9.69 13.82 9.76
N SER A 263 -10.17 12.78 9.09
CA SER A 263 -11.59 12.47 8.98
C SER A 263 -12.18 12.13 10.35
N LYS A 264 -13.44 12.51 10.59
CA LYS A 264 -14.10 12.31 11.88
C LYS A 264 -14.90 11.02 11.92
N VAL A 265 -14.80 10.31 13.03
CA VAL A 265 -15.62 9.15 13.42
C VAL A 265 -16.05 9.37 14.86
N HIS A 266 -17.35 9.33 15.14
CA HIS A 266 -17.86 9.54 16.51
C HIS A 266 -17.34 10.83 17.19
N GLY A 267 -17.27 11.94 16.43
CA GLY A 267 -16.89 13.26 16.94
C GLY A 267 -15.38 13.53 17.02
N MET A 268 -14.53 12.49 16.98
CA MET A 268 -13.06 12.61 17.01
C MET A 268 -12.45 12.25 15.66
N SER A 269 -11.28 12.79 15.36
CA SER A 269 -10.52 12.39 14.17
C SER A 269 -9.99 10.96 14.31
N VAL A 270 -9.79 10.29 13.18
CA VAL A 270 -9.14 8.97 13.15
C VAL A 270 -7.77 9.00 13.81
N GLN A 271 -7.02 10.10 13.68
CA GLN A 271 -5.72 10.25 14.35
C GLN A 271 -5.84 10.30 15.87
N GLU A 272 -6.83 11.02 16.39
CA GLU A 272 -7.09 11.07 17.84
C GLU A 272 -7.51 9.69 18.36
N TRP A 273 -8.35 8.97 17.61
CA TRP A 273 -8.69 7.59 17.93
C TRP A 273 -7.48 6.68 17.95
N ALA A 274 -6.64 6.70 16.92
CA ALA A 274 -5.43 5.89 16.85
C ALA A 274 -4.51 6.15 18.07
N ARG A 275 -4.35 7.42 18.48
CA ARG A 275 -3.57 7.78 19.68
C ARG A 275 -4.18 7.23 20.97
N ILE A 276 -5.51 7.25 21.10
CA ILE A 276 -6.20 6.72 22.28
C ILE A 276 -6.06 5.20 22.32
N LEU A 277 -6.37 4.51 21.21
CA LEU A 277 -6.41 3.05 21.16
C LEU A 277 -5.01 2.40 21.23
N CYS A 278 -3.94 3.13 20.88
CA CYS A 278 -2.56 2.71 21.09
C CYS A 278 -2.01 3.02 22.49
N SER A 279 -2.80 3.62 23.39
CA SER A 279 -2.37 3.95 24.75
C SER A 279 -2.31 2.68 25.62
N ASP A 280 -1.33 2.61 26.53
CA ASP A 280 -1.27 1.53 27.54
C ASP A 280 -2.26 1.76 28.71
N ASP A 281 -2.94 2.91 28.73
CA ASP A 281 -3.93 3.30 29.73
C ASP A 281 -5.32 2.79 29.33
N GLU A 282 -5.67 1.62 29.87
CA GLU A 282 -6.96 0.98 29.60
C GLU A 282 -8.16 1.80 30.07
N ALA A 283 -8.03 2.52 31.19
CA ALA A 283 -9.11 3.36 31.72
C ALA A 283 -9.40 4.53 30.78
N ARG A 284 -8.36 5.11 30.16
CA ARG A 284 -8.50 6.14 29.13
C ARG A 284 -9.21 5.61 27.88
N ILE A 285 -8.86 4.41 27.42
CA ILE A 285 -9.51 3.79 26.26
C ILE A 285 -10.98 3.53 26.56
N GLU A 286 -11.27 2.89 27.69
CA GLU A 286 -12.63 2.56 28.09
C GLU A 286 -13.49 3.83 28.21
N LYS A 287 -12.98 4.87 28.87
CA LYS A 287 -13.66 6.16 29.00
C LYS A 287 -14.02 6.73 27.63
N ALA A 288 -13.05 6.80 26.71
CA ALA A 288 -13.28 7.33 25.37
C ALA A 288 -14.33 6.51 24.59
N LEU A 289 -14.27 5.17 24.68
CA LEU A 289 -15.24 4.30 24.03
C LEU A 289 -16.66 4.52 24.59
N ARG A 290 -16.81 4.69 25.91
CA ARG A 290 -18.11 4.97 26.55
C ARG A 290 -18.69 6.32 26.19
N GLU A 291 -17.85 7.35 26.13
CA GLU A 291 -18.29 8.72 25.89
C GLU A 291 -18.66 8.97 24.43
N HIS A 292 -17.97 8.33 23.48
CA HIS A 292 -18.10 8.67 22.07
C HIS A 292 -18.69 7.56 21.19
N VAL A 293 -18.50 6.29 21.53
CA VAL A 293 -18.97 5.17 20.71
C VAL A 293 -20.30 4.66 21.25
N MET A 294 -21.32 4.63 20.39
CA MET A 294 -22.69 4.27 20.78
C MET A 294 -22.86 2.76 20.94
N ILE A 295 -22.36 2.21 22.04
CA ILE A 295 -22.50 0.80 22.40
C ILE A 295 -23.62 0.65 23.43
N ALA A 296 -24.56 -0.24 23.16
CA ALA A 296 -25.52 -0.69 24.16
C ALA A 296 -24.84 -1.69 25.09
N TRP A 297 -24.46 -1.22 26.28
CA TRP A 297 -23.86 -2.04 27.32
C TRP A 297 -24.89 -3.02 27.90
N ASP A 298 -24.43 -4.19 28.34
CA ASP A 298 -25.24 -5.22 29.02
C ASP A 298 -26.23 -5.97 28.13
N LYS A 299 -25.87 -6.18 26.86
CA LYS A 299 -26.61 -7.09 25.97
C LYS A 299 -26.35 -8.58 26.31
N PRO A 300 -27.36 -9.45 26.20
CA PRO A 300 -27.16 -10.90 26.29
C PRO A 300 -26.13 -11.38 25.26
N LEU A 301 -25.26 -12.30 25.65
CA LEU A 301 -24.26 -12.92 24.77
C LEU A 301 -24.86 -13.91 23.77
N VAL A 302 -26.04 -14.45 24.09
CA VAL A 302 -26.77 -15.42 23.28
C VAL A 302 -28.22 -14.92 23.23
N GLU A 303 -28.80 -14.95 22.04
CA GLU A 303 -30.23 -14.69 21.82
C GLU A 303 -31.11 -15.83 22.37
#